data_AF-A0A9D3BUM0-F1
#
_entry.id   AF-A0A9D3BUM0-F1
#
_cell.length_a   1.000
_cell.length_b   1.000
_cell.length_c   1.000
_cell.angle_alpha   90.00
_cell.angle_beta   90.00
_cell.angle_gamma   90.00
#
_symmetry.space_group_name_H-M   'P 1'
#
loop_
_entity.id
_entity.type
_entity.pdbx_description
1 polymer ?
#
loop_
_entity_poly.entity_id
_entity_poly.type
_entity_poly.pdbx_seq_one_letter_code
_entity_poly.pdbx_strand_id
1 'polypeptide(L)'
;MCPICLDMLKNTMTTKECLHRFCADCIITALRSGNKECPTCRKKLVSKRSLRPDPNFDALISKIYPSRDEYEAHQERVLARISKHNNQQALSHSIEEGLKIQAMTRLQRGKRHTIENGSGAEDNGDSSHCSNASVHSNQEAGPSIKRTKTSDDSGLDMDNTAENGGADSVIDGGASEIELVFRPHPTLMEKDDGHNSVEFVPRYIKTSGNATVDHLSKYLAVRLALEELRRNVEANPVNVEAASEKQYTIYIPTAGNQFTVLNGSFSLELVSEKYWKVNKPMELYFAPTKEHK
;
A
#
# COMPACT_ATOMS: atom_id res chain seq x y z
N MET A 1 20.05 -2.18 6.93
CA MET A 1 18.94 -3.13 6.71
C MET A 1 19.44 -4.25 5.81
N CYS A 2 18.97 -5.47 5.97
CA CYS A 2 19.42 -6.66 5.25
C CYS A 2 18.61 -6.85 3.95
N PRO A 3 19.23 -6.89 2.76
CA PRO A 3 18.48 -7.06 1.50
C PRO A 3 17.76 -8.40 1.33
N ILE A 4 17.96 -9.38 2.23
CA ILE A 4 17.39 -10.74 2.12
C ILE A 4 16.15 -10.89 3.01
N CYS A 5 16.24 -10.50 4.29
CA CYS A 5 15.12 -10.58 5.25
C CYS A 5 14.41 -9.25 5.48
N LEU A 6 14.87 -8.16 4.86
CA LEU A 6 14.35 -6.79 4.98
C LEU A 6 14.42 -6.18 6.40
N ASP A 7 14.87 -6.92 7.41
CA ASP A 7 15.08 -6.44 8.77
C ASP A 7 16.43 -5.75 9.01
N MET A 8 16.62 -5.23 10.22
CA MET A 8 17.91 -4.75 10.71
C MET A 8 18.95 -5.89 10.73
N LEU A 9 20.21 -5.59 10.39
CA LEU A 9 21.26 -6.61 10.23
C LEU A 9 21.61 -7.28 11.57
N LYS A 10 21.72 -8.62 11.61
CA LYS A 10 22.15 -9.41 12.79
C LYS A 10 23.41 -10.20 12.44
N ASN A 11 24.46 -10.12 13.26
CA ASN A 11 25.77 -10.75 13.02
C ASN A 11 26.26 -10.44 11.59
N THR A 12 26.58 -9.18 11.34
CA THR A 12 26.71 -8.64 9.98
C THR A 12 27.87 -9.31 9.22
N MET A 13 27.57 -9.85 8.04
CA MET A 13 28.54 -10.39 7.10
C MET A 13 28.62 -9.49 5.87
N THR A 14 29.84 -9.10 5.51
CA THR A 14 30.15 -8.21 4.38
C THR A 14 30.86 -9.01 3.27
N THR A 15 30.43 -8.83 2.01
CA THR A 15 31.11 -9.43 0.86
C THR A 15 32.44 -8.73 0.59
N LYS A 16 33.52 -9.48 0.36
CA LYS A 16 34.85 -8.90 0.12
C LYS A 16 34.92 -8.09 -1.18
N GLU A 17 34.25 -8.58 -2.23
CA GLU A 17 34.39 -8.06 -3.59
C GLU A 17 33.41 -6.92 -3.94
N CYS A 18 32.36 -6.71 -3.15
CA CYS A 18 31.35 -5.68 -3.41
C CYS A 18 30.80 -4.99 -2.15
N LEU A 19 31.34 -5.29 -0.97
CA LEU A 19 31.06 -4.61 0.31
C LEU A 19 29.56 -4.56 0.73
N HIS A 20 28.72 -5.40 0.13
CA HIS A 20 27.32 -5.54 0.52
C HIS A 20 27.19 -6.32 1.83
N ARG A 21 26.28 -5.83 2.69
CA ARG A 21 26.07 -6.32 4.06
C ARG A 21 24.78 -7.13 4.17
N PHE A 22 24.87 -8.25 4.88
CA PHE A 22 23.76 -9.18 5.11
C PHE A 22 23.82 -9.74 6.53
N CYS A 23 22.72 -10.23 7.08
CA CYS A 23 22.77 -11.04 8.30
C CYS A 23 23.52 -12.34 7.99
N ALA A 24 24.29 -12.87 8.94
CA ALA A 24 25.04 -14.12 8.76
C ALA A 24 24.16 -15.26 8.23
N ASP A 25 23.05 -15.53 8.89
CA ASP A 25 22.19 -16.66 8.55
C ASP A 25 21.52 -16.49 7.19
N CYS A 26 21.15 -15.26 6.82
CA CYS A 26 20.55 -14.95 5.53
C CYS A 26 21.51 -15.23 4.37
N ILE A 27 22.74 -14.69 4.40
CA ILE A 27 23.69 -14.88 3.30
C ILE A 27 24.27 -16.30 3.27
N ILE A 28 24.45 -16.95 4.42
CA ILE A 28 24.88 -18.35 4.47
C ILE A 28 23.79 -19.27 3.90
N THR A 29 22.51 -19.00 4.20
CA THR A 29 21.38 -19.75 3.64
C THR A 29 21.24 -19.52 2.14
N ALA A 30 21.36 -18.27 1.67
CA ALA A 30 21.34 -17.95 0.24
C ALA A 30 22.49 -18.62 -0.54
N LEU A 31 23.70 -18.67 0.03
CA LEU A 31 24.81 -19.41 -0.60
C LEU A 31 24.62 -20.93 -0.53
N ARG A 32 23.81 -21.45 0.39
CA ARG A 32 23.49 -22.88 0.51
C ARG A 32 22.44 -23.33 -0.50
N SER A 33 21.50 -22.46 -0.93
CA SER A 33 20.48 -22.80 -1.94
C SER A 33 21.03 -22.99 -3.37
N GLY A 34 22.34 -22.83 -3.57
CA GLY A 34 23.03 -23.15 -4.81
C GLY A 34 23.45 -21.93 -5.62
N ASN A 35 22.76 -20.81 -5.48
CA ASN A 35 23.14 -19.57 -6.17
C ASN A 35 24.41 -18.96 -5.53
N LYS A 36 25.53 -18.95 -6.29
CA LYS A 36 26.85 -18.51 -5.83
C LYS A 36 27.12 -17.05 -6.20
N GLU A 37 26.17 -16.18 -5.92
CA GLU A 37 26.18 -14.77 -6.27
C GLU A 37 25.71 -13.88 -5.12
N CYS A 38 26.10 -12.61 -5.14
CA CYS A 38 25.65 -11.60 -4.18
C CYS A 38 24.18 -11.24 -4.46
N PRO A 39 23.24 -11.41 -3.49
CA PRO A 39 21.82 -11.11 -3.71
C PRO A 39 21.51 -9.67 -4.14
N THR A 40 22.39 -8.71 -3.84
CA THR A 40 22.21 -7.29 -4.21
C THR A 40 22.72 -6.93 -5.60
N CYS A 41 23.82 -7.54 -6.06
CA CYS A 41 24.52 -7.08 -7.27
C CYS A 41 25.01 -8.20 -8.20
N ARG A 42 24.62 -9.45 -7.94
CA ARG A 42 24.98 -10.67 -8.70
C ARG A 42 26.48 -10.97 -8.82
N LYS A 43 27.38 -10.17 -8.23
CA LYS A 43 28.82 -10.47 -8.21
C LYS A 43 29.08 -11.83 -7.54
N LYS A 44 29.90 -12.67 -8.19
CA LYS A 44 30.16 -14.06 -7.81
C LYS A 44 30.71 -14.20 -6.39
N LEU A 45 30.07 -15.05 -5.59
CA LEU A 45 30.42 -15.44 -4.22
C LEU A 45 30.61 -16.95 -4.15
N VAL A 46 31.85 -17.41 -4.36
CA VAL A 46 32.20 -18.84 -4.48
C VAL A 46 31.75 -19.66 -3.25
N SER A 47 31.90 -19.11 -2.04
CA SER A 47 31.45 -19.75 -0.79
C SER A 47 31.39 -18.74 0.36
N LYS A 48 31.10 -19.21 1.59
CA LYS A 48 31.23 -18.43 2.83
C LYS A 48 32.61 -17.76 2.99
N ARG A 49 33.68 -18.31 2.36
CA ARG A 49 35.03 -17.70 2.34
C ARG A 49 35.07 -16.35 1.61
N SER A 50 34.12 -16.04 0.72
CA SER A 50 33.99 -14.74 0.04
C SER A 50 33.45 -13.62 0.94
N LEU A 51 33.10 -13.94 2.18
CA LEU A 51 32.55 -13.01 3.18
C LEU A 51 33.57 -12.74 4.31
N ARG A 52 33.35 -11.68 5.09
CA ARG A 52 33.93 -11.46 6.43
C ARG A 52 32.84 -10.98 7.40
N PRO A 53 32.92 -11.29 8.71
CA PRO A 53 32.16 -10.56 9.73
C PRO A 53 32.54 -9.08 9.74
N ASP A 54 31.58 -8.22 10.09
CA ASP A 54 31.74 -6.77 10.22
C ASP A 54 31.29 -6.29 11.62
N PRO A 55 32.08 -6.62 12.68
CA PRO A 55 31.73 -6.30 14.06
C PRO A 55 31.71 -4.78 14.32
N ASN A 56 32.36 -3.98 13.47
CA ASN A 56 32.28 -2.52 13.54
C ASN A 56 30.87 -2.03 13.16
N PHE A 57 30.26 -2.64 12.15
CA PHE A 57 28.88 -2.32 11.78
C PHE A 57 27.87 -2.86 12.81
N ASP A 58 28.10 -4.05 13.37
CA ASP A 58 27.29 -4.55 14.50
C ASP A 58 27.38 -3.62 15.73
N ALA A 59 28.59 -3.15 16.08
CA ALA A 59 28.77 -2.19 17.19
C ALA A 59 28.14 -0.82 16.92
N LEU A 60 28.07 -0.38 15.65
CA LEU A 60 27.30 0.81 15.26
C LEU A 60 25.80 0.60 15.46
N ILE A 61 25.27 -0.56 15.05
CA ILE A 61 23.87 -0.93 15.29
C ILE A 61 23.56 -0.93 16.79
N SER A 62 24.39 -1.56 17.62
CA SER A 62 24.20 -1.58 19.08
C SER A 62 24.27 -0.21 19.74
N LYS A 63 24.98 0.77 19.15
CA LYS A 63 24.99 2.16 19.68
C LYS A 63 23.75 2.96 19.29
N ILE A 64 23.21 2.73 18.10
CA ILE A 64 21.99 3.40 17.62
C ILE A 64 20.73 2.74 18.23
N TYR A 65 20.79 1.43 18.46
CA TYR A 65 19.70 0.62 19.02
C TYR A 65 20.22 -0.22 20.21
N PRO A 66 20.36 0.37 21.42
CA PRO A 66 20.95 -0.29 22.59
C PRO A 66 20.20 -1.54 23.05
N SER A 67 18.86 -1.52 23.00
CA SER A 67 18.02 -2.70 23.21
C SER A 67 17.38 -3.11 21.89
N ARG A 68 17.95 -4.15 21.28
CA ARG A 68 17.54 -4.67 19.97
C ARG A 68 16.14 -5.29 20.03
N ASP A 69 15.89 -6.08 21.07
CA ASP A 69 14.67 -6.88 21.19
C ASP A 69 13.48 -6.00 21.61
N GLU A 70 13.70 -4.97 22.43
CA GLU A 70 12.67 -3.95 22.71
C GLU A 70 12.30 -3.14 21.45
N TYR A 71 13.30 -2.80 20.62
CA TYR A 71 13.05 -2.08 19.37
C TYR A 71 12.27 -2.95 18.37
N GLU A 72 12.65 -4.22 18.18
CA GLU A 72 11.92 -5.17 17.32
C GLU A 72 10.51 -5.43 17.85
N ALA A 73 10.33 -5.67 19.16
CA ALA A 73 9.01 -5.84 19.78
C ALA A 73 8.14 -4.57 19.74
N HIS A 74 8.75 -3.37 19.78
CA HIS A 74 8.03 -2.11 19.58
C HIS A 74 7.59 -1.96 18.12
N GLN A 75 8.47 -2.25 17.15
CA GLN A 75 8.13 -2.26 15.73
C GLN A 75 7.00 -3.24 15.42
N GLU A 76 7.07 -4.46 15.94
CA GLU A 76 6.03 -5.49 15.77
C GLU A 76 4.70 -5.05 16.38
N ARG A 77 4.71 -4.48 17.61
CA ARG A 77 3.51 -3.95 18.28
C ARG A 77 2.86 -2.82 17.48
N VAL A 78 3.65 -1.94 16.87
CA VAL A 78 3.15 -0.86 16.01
C VAL A 78 2.60 -1.41 14.69
N LEU A 79 3.31 -2.35 14.05
CA LEU A 79 2.86 -2.99 12.81
C LEU A 79 1.55 -3.76 13.01
N ALA A 80 1.45 -4.56 14.08
CA ALA A 80 0.26 -5.32 14.46
C ALA A 80 -0.93 -4.42 14.80
N ARG A 81 -0.69 -3.21 15.34
CA ARG A 81 -1.74 -2.20 15.53
C ARG A 81 -2.21 -1.64 14.18
N ILE A 82 -1.28 -1.32 13.27
CA ILE A 82 -1.63 -0.80 11.94
C ILE A 82 -2.40 -1.84 11.12
N SER A 83 -1.97 -3.10 11.08
CA SER A 83 -2.69 -4.16 10.35
C SER A 83 -4.09 -4.40 10.92
N LYS A 84 -4.25 -4.34 12.25
CA LYS A 84 -5.56 -4.49 12.92
C LYS A 84 -6.56 -3.37 12.55
N HIS A 85 -6.10 -2.13 12.37
CA HIS A 85 -6.98 -0.99 12.06
C HIS A 85 -7.12 -0.71 10.54
N ASN A 86 -6.29 -1.31 9.67
CA ASN A 86 -6.31 -1.01 8.24
C ASN A 86 -7.13 -2.03 7.43
N ASN A 87 -8.44 -1.79 7.34
CA ASN A 87 -9.44 -2.39 6.43
C ASN A 87 -9.45 -3.93 6.23
N GLN A 88 -8.72 -4.69 7.04
CA GLN A 88 -8.55 -6.13 6.85
C GLN A 88 -9.89 -6.89 6.95
N GLN A 89 -10.80 -6.42 7.80
CA GLN A 89 -12.14 -6.99 7.97
C GLN A 89 -13.03 -6.83 6.73
N ALA A 90 -13.05 -5.65 6.09
CA ALA A 90 -13.85 -5.45 4.88
C ALA A 90 -13.24 -6.16 3.68
N LEU A 91 -11.90 -6.23 3.59
CA LEU A 91 -11.20 -7.02 2.58
C LEU A 91 -11.52 -8.52 2.75
N SER A 92 -11.46 -9.07 3.97
CA SER A 92 -11.82 -10.46 4.22
C SER A 92 -13.29 -10.75 3.91
N HIS A 93 -14.21 -9.84 4.27
CA HIS A 93 -15.63 -10.00 3.97
C HIS A 93 -15.91 -9.97 2.46
N SER A 94 -15.28 -9.04 1.73
CA SER A 94 -15.40 -8.93 0.27
C SER A 94 -14.85 -10.18 -0.45
N ILE A 95 -13.73 -10.74 0.02
CA ILE A 95 -13.16 -11.98 -0.50
C ILE A 95 -14.09 -13.18 -0.22
N GLU A 96 -14.61 -13.28 1.00
CA GLU A 96 -15.52 -14.37 1.40
C GLU A 96 -16.85 -14.33 0.62
N GLU A 97 -17.47 -13.16 0.48
CA GLU A 97 -18.66 -12.98 -0.35
C GLU A 97 -18.39 -13.27 -1.82
N GLY A 98 -17.25 -12.83 -2.36
CA GLY A 98 -16.83 -13.15 -3.74
C GLY A 98 -16.71 -14.65 -3.98
N LEU A 99 -16.05 -15.38 -3.08
CA LEU A 99 -15.95 -16.85 -3.09
C LEU A 99 -17.33 -17.51 -3.03
N LYS A 100 -18.21 -17.02 -2.14
CA LYS A 100 -19.57 -17.54 -1.95
C LYS A 100 -20.45 -17.33 -3.18
N ILE A 101 -20.39 -16.16 -3.81
CA ILE A 101 -21.11 -15.85 -5.05
C ILE A 101 -20.64 -16.78 -6.19
N GLN A 102 -19.32 -16.90 -6.39
CA GLN A 102 -18.75 -17.81 -7.40
C GLN A 102 -19.21 -19.26 -7.20
N ALA A 103 -19.25 -19.74 -5.95
CA ALA A 103 -19.77 -21.07 -5.62
C ALA A 103 -21.27 -21.23 -5.97
N MET A 104 -22.11 -20.24 -5.65
CA MET A 104 -23.54 -20.28 -5.99
C MET A 104 -23.79 -20.27 -7.51
N THR A 105 -23.09 -19.42 -8.26
CA THR A 105 -23.22 -19.37 -9.73
C THR A 105 -22.82 -20.70 -10.37
N ARG A 106 -21.80 -21.39 -9.83
CA ARG A 106 -21.34 -22.71 -10.30
C ARG A 106 -22.41 -23.79 -10.12
N LEU A 107 -23.17 -23.75 -9.03
CA LEU A 107 -24.27 -24.68 -8.76
C LEU A 107 -25.50 -24.44 -9.66
N GLN A 108 -25.84 -23.17 -9.94
CA GLN A 108 -26.99 -22.83 -10.78
C GLN A 108 -26.78 -23.23 -12.26
N ARG A 109 -25.54 -23.16 -12.77
CA ARG A 109 -25.23 -23.54 -14.16
C ARG A 109 -25.40 -25.05 -14.44
N GLY A 110 -25.37 -25.89 -13.40
CA GLY A 110 -25.56 -27.34 -13.52
C GLY A 110 -27.02 -27.81 -13.65
N LYS A 111 -28.02 -26.93 -13.44
CA LYS A 111 -29.44 -27.32 -13.30
C LYS A 111 -30.37 -26.86 -14.43
N ARG A 112 -29.82 -26.38 -15.55
CA ARG A 112 -30.59 -25.92 -16.73
C ARG A 112 -30.69 -26.93 -17.89
N HIS A 113 -30.20 -28.16 -17.74
CA HIS A 113 -30.16 -29.14 -18.83
C HIS A 113 -31.07 -30.37 -18.63
N THR A 114 -32.32 -30.15 -18.21
CA THR A 114 -33.39 -31.15 -18.31
C THR A 114 -34.76 -30.46 -18.40
N ILE A 115 -35.30 -30.33 -19.62
CA ILE A 115 -36.72 -30.38 -20.03
C ILE A 115 -36.79 -30.06 -21.56
N GLU A 116 -36.94 -31.15 -22.32
CA GLU A 116 -37.73 -31.38 -23.55
C GLU A 116 -37.71 -30.45 -24.80
N ASN A 117 -37.24 -31.06 -25.90
CA ASN A 117 -37.77 -31.11 -27.28
C ASN A 117 -38.10 -29.85 -28.11
N GLY A 118 -37.53 -29.80 -29.33
CA GLY A 118 -38.02 -28.98 -30.45
C GLY A 118 -37.11 -28.96 -31.69
N SER A 119 -37.39 -29.85 -32.65
CA SER A 119 -36.77 -30.05 -33.97
C SER A 119 -36.22 -28.82 -34.75
N GLY A 120 -35.12 -28.99 -35.48
CA GLY A 120 -34.79 -28.15 -36.65
C GLY A 120 -33.30 -27.92 -36.92
N ALA A 121 -32.83 -28.39 -38.08
CA ALA A 121 -31.52 -28.12 -38.69
C ALA A 121 -31.34 -26.62 -39.05
N GLU A 122 -30.19 -26.06 -39.46
CA GLU A 122 -29.04 -26.59 -40.23
C GLU A 122 -27.69 -25.90 -39.88
N ASP A 123 -26.60 -26.63 -40.16
CA ASP A 123 -25.23 -26.22 -40.53
C ASP A 123 -24.80 -24.72 -40.54
N ASN A 124 -23.81 -24.36 -39.70
CA ASN A 124 -22.46 -23.93 -40.13
C ASN A 124 -21.59 -23.38 -38.97
N GLY A 125 -20.26 -23.51 -39.09
CA GLY A 125 -19.32 -22.51 -38.53
C GLY A 125 -18.42 -22.92 -37.35
N ASP A 126 -17.28 -23.51 -37.70
CA ASP A 126 -15.96 -23.39 -37.05
C ASP A 126 -15.75 -23.88 -35.59
N SER A 127 -14.78 -24.79 -35.45
CA SER A 127 -14.31 -25.35 -34.18
C SER A 127 -13.05 -24.62 -33.68
N SER A 128 -13.21 -23.49 -33.00
CA SER A 128 -12.11 -22.84 -32.29
C SER A 128 -11.98 -23.33 -30.84
N HIS A 129 -10.91 -24.10 -30.62
CA HIS A 129 -10.55 -24.72 -29.36
C HIS A 129 -9.93 -23.71 -28.38
N CYS A 130 -10.61 -23.40 -27.27
CA CYS A 130 -10.03 -22.71 -26.12
C CYS A 130 -10.05 -23.59 -24.86
N SER A 131 -9.08 -24.51 -24.74
CA SER A 131 -8.79 -25.18 -23.47
C SER A 131 -8.28 -24.17 -22.44
N ASN A 132 -9.12 -23.81 -21.47
CA ASN A 132 -8.61 -23.18 -20.26
C ASN A 132 -8.19 -24.29 -19.28
N ALA A 133 -6.92 -24.65 -19.31
CA ALA A 133 -6.36 -25.75 -18.52
C ALA A 133 -6.34 -25.40 -17.03
N SER A 134 -7.32 -25.90 -16.28
CA SER A 134 -7.32 -25.84 -14.82
C SER A 134 -6.31 -26.87 -14.25
N VAL A 135 -5.07 -26.44 -14.04
CA VAL A 135 -4.01 -27.26 -13.43
C VAL A 135 -3.95 -27.07 -11.90
N HIS A 136 -4.83 -27.79 -11.20
CA HIS A 136 -4.40 -28.52 -10.00
C HIS A 136 -4.09 -29.94 -10.47
N SER A 137 -3.10 -30.68 -9.98
CA SER A 137 -2.17 -30.49 -8.87
C SER A 137 -0.82 -31.12 -9.28
N ASN A 138 0.14 -31.30 -8.38
CA ASN A 138 0.89 -32.56 -8.34
C ASN A 138 1.74 -32.74 -7.08
N GLN A 139 1.62 -33.94 -6.51
CA GLN A 139 2.55 -34.53 -5.56
C GLN A 139 3.15 -35.76 -6.25
N GLU A 140 4.48 -35.91 -6.14
CA GLU A 140 5.33 -37.08 -6.46
C GLU A 140 4.87 -38.17 -7.45
N ALA A 141 5.56 -38.26 -8.61
CA ALA A 141 6.39 -39.42 -9.00
C ALA A 141 6.83 -39.30 -10.49
N GLY A 142 8.07 -39.72 -10.82
CA GLY A 142 8.53 -39.91 -12.21
C GLY A 142 8.63 -41.40 -12.57
N PRO A 143 9.52 -41.81 -13.51
CA PRO A 143 9.96 -41.10 -14.72
C PRO A 143 9.97 -42.02 -15.97
N SER A 144 9.81 -41.51 -17.21
CA SER A 144 10.44 -42.14 -18.42
C SER A 144 10.28 -41.44 -19.80
N ILE A 145 11.44 -41.11 -20.39
CA ILE A 145 11.92 -41.55 -21.73
C ILE A 145 11.43 -40.89 -23.05
N LYS A 146 12.44 -40.43 -23.83
CA LYS A 146 12.54 -40.08 -25.28
C LYS A 146 11.78 -38.83 -25.78
N ARG A 147 12.45 -37.75 -26.23
CA ARG A 147 13.42 -37.54 -27.36
C ARG A 147 12.78 -37.41 -28.75
N THR A 148 12.76 -36.16 -29.28
CA THR A 148 13.27 -35.70 -30.60
C THR A 148 13.21 -34.16 -30.59
N LYS A 149 14.26 -33.34 -30.85
CA LYS A 149 15.04 -33.10 -32.10
C LYS A 149 14.12 -32.69 -33.27
N THR A 150 14.33 -31.58 -34.00
CA THR A 150 15.57 -30.79 -34.29
C THR A 150 15.29 -29.28 -34.51
N SER A 151 16.38 -28.48 -34.56
CA SER A 151 16.71 -27.41 -35.55
C SER A 151 15.78 -26.23 -35.82
N ASP A 152 16.23 -25.01 -36.15
CA ASP A 152 17.49 -24.22 -36.08
C ASP A 152 17.08 -22.77 -36.55
N ASP A 153 17.85 -21.67 -36.55
CA ASP A 153 19.29 -21.42 -36.35
C ASP A 153 19.56 -20.14 -35.51
N SER A 154 19.70 -18.95 -36.13
CA SER A 154 20.22 -17.70 -35.51
C SER A 154 19.61 -16.40 -36.08
N GLY A 155 19.87 -15.26 -35.41
CA GLY A 155 19.63 -13.91 -35.95
C GLY A 155 19.28 -12.85 -34.90
N LEU A 156 20.26 -12.01 -34.52
CA LEU A 156 20.03 -10.79 -33.75
C LEU A 156 19.68 -9.65 -34.72
N ASP A 157 18.78 -8.75 -34.31
CA ASP A 157 19.04 -7.30 -34.45
C ASP A 157 18.14 -6.50 -33.49
N MET A 158 18.64 -5.33 -33.10
CA MET A 158 18.08 -4.45 -32.07
C MET A 158 17.79 -3.10 -32.69
N ASP A 159 16.56 -2.60 -32.55
CA ASP A 159 16.33 -1.15 -32.59
C ASP A 159 15.45 -0.71 -31.41
N ASN A 160 15.67 0.53 -31.00
CA ASN A 160 15.40 1.03 -29.67
C ASN A 160 14.71 2.38 -29.78
N THR A 161 13.45 2.47 -29.38
CA THR A 161 12.80 3.77 -29.12
C THR A 161 11.94 3.64 -27.88
N ALA A 162 12.02 4.65 -27.01
CA ALA A 162 11.27 4.70 -25.77
C ALA A 162 9.77 4.84 -26.06
N GLU A 163 8.93 4.28 -25.18
CA GLU A 163 7.97 5.09 -24.42
C GLU A 163 7.26 4.30 -23.30
N ASN A 164 6.84 5.10 -22.33
CA ASN A 164 6.01 4.91 -21.15
C ASN A 164 4.92 3.79 -21.18
N GLY A 165 4.59 3.24 -20.00
CA GLY A 165 3.30 2.55 -19.78
C GLY A 165 3.38 1.19 -19.09
N GLY A 166 3.15 1.16 -17.77
CA GLY A 166 3.05 -0.07 -16.97
C GLY A 166 2.18 0.10 -15.73
N ALA A 167 1.15 0.95 -15.82
CA ALA A 167 0.15 1.10 -14.76
C ALA A 167 -0.95 0.06 -14.95
N ASP A 168 -1.25 -0.68 -13.89
CA ASP A 168 -2.26 -1.73 -13.84
C ASP A 168 -3.66 -1.16 -14.13
N SER A 169 -4.41 -1.80 -15.03
CA SER A 169 -5.67 -1.28 -15.57
C SER A 169 -6.84 -1.46 -14.59
N VAL A 170 -6.83 -0.72 -13.49
CA VAL A 170 -8.00 -0.54 -12.64
C VAL A 170 -9.04 0.34 -13.33
N ILE A 171 -10.10 -0.30 -13.80
CA ILE A 171 -11.48 0.22 -13.99
C ILE A 171 -11.61 1.75 -13.91
N ASP A 172 -11.53 2.39 -15.08
CA ASP A 172 -11.78 3.83 -15.27
C ASP A 172 -13.27 4.15 -15.03
N GLY A 173 -13.61 4.38 -13.76
CA GLY A 173 -14.72 5.23 -13.38
C GLY A 173 -14.13 6.57 -12.97
N GLY A 174 -14.10 7.52 -13.91
CA GLY A 174 -13.38 8.80 -13.81
C GLY A 174 -13.67 9.64 -12.56
N ALA A 175 -13.00 9.32 -11.46
CA ALA A 175 -13.05 10.06 -10.21
C ALA A 175 -12.10 11.25 -10.30
N SER A 176 -12.66 12.45 -10.57
CA SER A 176 -11.95 13.72 -10.58
C SER A 176 -10.98 13.83 -9.39
N GLU A 177 -9.68 13.93 -9.64
CA GLU A 177 -8.69 14.05 -8.57
C GLU A 177 -8.56 15.51 -8.13
N ILE A 178 -8.61 15.78 -6.82
CA ILE A 178 -8.64 17.13 -6.26
C ILE A 178 -7.40 17.35 -5.38
N GLU A 179 -6.69 18.43 -5.69
CA GLU A 179 -5.60 18.97 -4.87
C GLU A 179 -6.13 20.09 -3.97
N LEU A 180 -5.75 20.06 -2.70
CA LEU A 180 -6.16 21.05 -1.71
C LEU A 180 -5.05 21.39 -0.71
N VAL A 181 -5.11 22.61 -0.20
CA VAL A 181 -4.22 23.14 0.85
C VAL A 181 -5.06 23.32 2.11
N PHE A 182 -4.75 22.55 3.15
CA PHE A 182 -5.51 22.53 4.39
C PHE A 182 -4.77 23.30 5.49
N ARG A 183 -5.36 24.40 5.97
CA ARG A 183 -4.76 25.34 6.91
C ARG A 183 -5.52 25.40 8.25
N PRO A 184 -4.86 25.77 9.36
CA PRO A 184 -5.56 26.13 10.59
C PRO A 184 -6.41 27.40 10.39
N HIS A 185 -7.59 27.47 11.01
CA HIS A 185 -8.44 28.66 10.95
C HIS A 185 -7.78 29.84 11.71
N PRO A 186 -7.57 31.00 11.07
CA PRO A 186 -6.65 32.04 11.56
C PRO A 186 -7.05 32.69 12.89
N THR A 187 -8.32 32.59 13.28
CA THR A 187 -8.88 33.20 14.51
C THR A 187 -9.56 32.22 15.47
N LEU A 188 -9.72 30.94 15.08
CA LEU A 188 -10.44 29.93 15.89
C LEU A 188 -9.52 28.85 16.45
N MET A 189 -8.27 28.79 15.99
CA MET A 189 -7.22 28.10 16.72
C MET A 189 -6.68 29.04 17.79
N GLU A 190 -6.87 28.66 19.05
CA GLU A 190 -6.38 29.43 20.19
C GLU A 190 -4.86 29.51 20.13
N LYS A 191 -4.32 30.73 20.26
CA LYS A 191 -2.89 30.94 20.44
C LYS A 191 -2.58 30.56 21.88
N ASP A 192 -2.06 29.37 22.10
CA ASP A 192 -1.55 28.98 23.40
C ASP A 192 -0.24 29.76 23.65
N ASP A 193 -0.30 30.77 24.51
CA ASP A 193 0.79 31.73 24.79
C ASP A 193 1.95 31.12 25.62
N GLY A 194 2.17 29.81 25.48
CA GLY A 194 3.07 29.01 26.32
C GLY A 194 3.93 28.01 25.53
N HIS A 195 5.13 28.42 25.13
CA HIS A 195 6.28 27.53 24.87
C HIS A 195 6.12 26.41 23.82
N ASN A 196 5.18 26.53 22.88
CA ASN A 196 5.21 25.68 21.68
C ASN A 196 4.74 26.46 20.45
N SER A 197 5.63 27.24 19.85
CA SER A 197 5.45 27.75 18.48
C SER A 197 5.59 26.58 17.49
N VAL A 198 4.59 25.70 17.49
CA VAL A 198 4.43 24.69 16.45
C VAL A 198 4.27 25.46 15.14
N GLU A 199 5.30 25.45 14.30
CA GLU A 199 5.21 25.99 12.94
C GLU A 199 3.94 25.44 12.30
N PHE A 200 3.03 26.34 11.93
CA PHE A 200 1.75 25.99 11.33
C PHE A 200 1.97 25.60 9.86
N VAL A 201 2.57 24.43 9.64
CA VAL A 201 2.86 23.90 8.32
C VAL A 201 1.52 23.60 7.61
N PRO A 202 1.22 24.26 6.48
CA PRO A 202 0.02 23.95 5.70
C PRO A 202 0.11 22.51 5.17
N ARG A 203 -0.98 21.75 5.25
CA ARG A 203 -1.03 20.37 4.78
C ARG A 203 -1.49 20.35 3.32
N TYR A 204 -0.62 19.87 2.43
CA TYR A 204 -0.94 19.64 1.02
C TYR A 204 -1.52 18.23 0.89
N ILE A 205 -2.73 18.12 0.33
CA ILE A 205 -3.48 16.87 0.25
C ILE A 205 -3.99 16.71 -1.18
N LYS A 206 -3.89 15.48 -1.69
CA LYS A 206 -4.44 15.05 -2.98
C LYS A 206 -5.34 13.86 -2.72
N THR A 207 -6.57 13.89 -3.22
CA THR A 207 -7.61 12.89 -2.93
C THR A 207 -8.64 12.85 -4.06
N SER A 208 -9.48 11.81 -4.11
CA SER A 208 -10.61 11.74 -5.03
C SER A 208 -11.68 12.78 -4.70
N GLY A 209 -12.33 13.34 -5.72
CA GLY A 209 -13.38 14.35 -5.60
C GLY A 209 -14.68 13.84 -4.99
N ASN A 210 -14.90 12.52 -5.02
CA ASN A 210 -15.99 11.85 -4.32
C ASN A 210 -15.76 11.72 -2.79
N ALA A 211 -14.56 12.04 -2.28
CA ALA A 211 -14.35 12.16 -0.85
C ALA A 211 -15.22 13.29 -0.27
N THR A 212 -15.62 13.19 0.99
CA THR A 212 -16.50 14.17 1.64
C THR A 212 -15.74 15.05 2.63
N VAL A 213 -16.39 16.12 3.07
CA VAL A 213 -15.89 16.98 4.15
C VAL A 213 -15.72 16.18 5.45
N ASP A 214 -16.62 15.24 5.76
CA ASP A 214 -16.47 14.32 6.90
C ASP A 214 -15.21 13.45 6.80
N HIS A 215 -14.88 12.95 5.59
CA HIS A 215 -13.62 12.23 5.37
C HIS A 215 -12.38 13.10 5.64
N LEU A 216 -12.41 14.39 5.27
CA LEU A 216 -11.32 15.33 5.60
C LEU A 216 -11.22 15.63 7.10
N SER A 217 -12.35 15.75 7.81
CA SER A 217 -12.37 15.99 9.25
C SER A 217 -11.81 14.78 10.02
N LYS A 218 -12.26 13.58 9.65
CA LYS A 218 -11.76 12.32 10.21
C LYS A 218 -10.28 12.10 9.88
N TYR A 219 -9.85 12.39 8.65
CA TYR A 219 -8.43 12.39 8.28
C TYR A 219 -7.62 13.29 9.21
N LEU A 220 -8.09 14.53 9.43
CA LEU A 220 -7.39 15.51 10.26
C LEU A 220 -7.26 15.04 11.72
N ALA A 221 -8.32 14.50 12.29
CA ALA A 221 -8.31 13.92 13.63
C ALA A 221 -7.29 12.79 13.78
N VAL A 222 -7.32 11.80 12.87
CA VAL A 222 -6.35 10.70 12.85
C VAL A 222 -4.93 11.24 12.64
N ARG A 223 -4.76 12.21 11.73
CA ARG A 223 -3.45 12.74 11.35
C ARG A 223 -2.78 13.51 12.48
N LEU A 224 -3.52 14.37 13.19
CA LEU A 224 -3.00 15.13 14.32
C LEU A 224 -2.62 14.21 15.49
N ALA A 225 -3.45 13.22 15.81
CA ALA A 225 -3.15 12.27 16.88
C ALA A 225 -1.90 11.42 16.56
N LEU A 226 -1.71 11.01 15.30
CA LEU A 226 -0.48 10.34 14.85
C LEU A 226 0.77 11.24 14.90
N GLU A 227 0.61 12.56 14.72
CA GLU A 227 1.70 13.53 14.83
C GLU A 227 2.08 13.80 16.30
N GLU A 228 1.10 13.82 17.21
CA GLU A 228 1.31 13.90 18.65
C GLU A 228 2.09 12.69 19.19
N LEU A 229 1.68 11.46 18.81
CA LEU A 229 2.36 10.22 19.19
C LEU A 229 3.81 10.14 18.70
N ARG A 230 4.15 10.82 17.58
CA ARG A 230 5.53 10.92 17.08
C ARG A 230 6.38 11.94 17.83
N ARG A 231 5.75 12.98 18.42
CA ARG A 231 6.45 13.98 19.24
C ARG A 231 6.64 13.51 20.67
N ASN A 232 5.71 12.71 21.19
CA ASN A 232 5.67 12.33 22.59
C ASN A 232 5.63 10.80 22.73
N VAL A 233 6.81 10.19 22.89
CA VAL A 233 7.01 8.72 22.90
C VAL A 233 6.30 8.03 24.07
N GLU A 234 6.00 8.78 25.14
CA GLU A 234 5.27 8.33 26.33
C GLU A 234 3.76 8.64 26.29
N ALA A 235 3.25 9.26 25.21
CA ALA A 235 1.81 9.51 25.09
C ALA A 235 1.02 8.19 24.98
N ASN A 236 -0.14 8.17 25.64
CA ASN A 236 -1.07 7.04 25.57
C ASN A 236 -1.38 6.67 24.12
N PRO A 237 -1.57 5.36 23.81
CA PRO A 237 -1.82 4.93 22.45
C PRO A 237 -3.09 5.62 21.92
N VAL A 238 -2.92 6.36 20.83
CA VAL A 238 -4.02 7.02 20.10
C VAL A 238 -5.16 6.03 19.90
N ASN A 239 -6.31 6.31 20.49
CA ASN A 239 -7.52 5.58 20.18
C ASN A 239 -8.02 6.05 18.81
N VAL A 240 -7.61 5.34 17.76
CA VAL A 240 -8.02 5.62 16.37
C VAL A 240 -9.55 5.48 16.20
N GLU A 241 -10.22 4.72 17.07
CA GLU A 241 -11.69 4.60 17.09
C GLU A 241 -12.37 5.83 17.73
N ALA A 242 -11.64 6.62 18.53
CA ALA A 242 -12.13 7.91 19.04
C ALA A 242 -11.94 9.06 18.04
N ALA A 243 -11.24 8.84 16.92
CA ALA A 243 -11.11 9.82 15.86
C ALA A 243 -12.40 9.89 15.03
N SER A 244 -13.15 10.99 15.19
CA SER A 244 -14.48 11.19 14.60
C SER A 244 -14.50 12.38 13.65
N GLU A 245 -15.28 12.28 12.57
CA GLU A 245 -15.59 13.40 11.68
C GLU A 245 -16.21 14.62 12.39
N LYS A 246 -16.71 14.47 13.63
CA LYS A 246 -17.25 15.59 14.42
C LYS A 246 -16.19 16.46 15.10
N GLN A 247 -14.94 15.99 15.24
CA GLN A 247 -13.93 16.70 16.03
C GLN A 247 -13.44 18.01 15.41
N TYR A 248 -13.53 18.15 14.08
CA TYR A 248 -13.11 19.35 13.38
C TYR A 248 -14.21 19.89 12.47
N THR A 249 -14.43 21.19 12.55
CA THR A 249 -15.29 21.93 11.63
C THR A 249 -14.41 22.46 10.49
N ILE A 250 -14.87 22.27 9.25
CA ILE A 250 -14.15 22.66 8.04
C ILE A 250 -14.84 23.87 7.42
N TYR A 251 -14.01 24.80 6.96
CA TYR A 251 -14.40 26.10 6.43
C TYR A 251 -13.75 26.34 5.06
N ILE A 252 -14.43 27.10 4.21
CA ILE A 252 -13.89 27.63 2.96
C ILE A 252 -13.90 29.17 3.00
N PRO A 253 -12.83 29.87 2.55
CA PRO A 253 -12.84 31.32 2.52
C PRO A 253 -13.79 31.80 1.42
N THR A 254 -14.64 32.75 1.77
CA THR A 254 -15.59 33.40 0.87
C THR A 254 -15.20 34.88 0.71
N ALA A 255 -15.67 35.52 -0.36
CA ALA A 255 -15.46 36.94 -0.60
C ALA A 255 -15.77 37.80 0.64
N GLY A 256 -14.90 38.76 0.94
CA GLY A 256 -15.03 39.62 2.14
C GLY A 256 -14.34 39.08 3.41
N ASN A 257 -13.37 38.16 3.29
CA ASN A 257 -12.62 37.58 4.41
C ASN A 257 -13.49 36.84 5.45
N GLN A 258 -14.61 36.27 4.98
CA GLN A 258 -15.52 35.45 5.77
C GLN A 258 -15.26 33.97 5.53
N PHE A 259 -15.56 33.13 6.52
CA PHE A 259 -15.35 31.69 6.45
C PHE A 259 -16.70 30.98 6.51
N THR A 260 -17.05 30.25 5.46
CA THR A 260 -18.31 29.48 5.39
C THR A 260 -18.06 28.05 5.85
N VAL A 261 -18.83 27.60 6.83
CA VAL A 261 -18.82 26.20 7.29
C VAL A 261 -19.29 25.28 6.16
N LEU A 262 -18.51 24.25 5.85
CA LEU A 262 -18.89 23.21 4.91
C LEU A 262 -19.68 22.10 5.62
N ASN A 263 -20.72 21.58 4.97
CA ASN A 263 -21.47 20.44 5.47
C ASN A 263 -20.65 19.15 5.26
N GLY A 264 -20.55 18.32 6.30
CA GLY A 264 -19.83 17.04 6.30
C GLY A 264 -20.14 16.13 5.12
N SER A 265 -21.41 16.09 4.71
CA SER A 265 -21.91 15.25 3.60
C SER A 265 -21.52 15.73 2.19
N PHE A 266 -21.01 16.95 2.02
CA PHE A 266 -20.65 17.46 0.69
C PHE A 266 -19.39 16.77 0.15
N SER A 267 -19.43 16.33 -1.11
CA SER A 267 -18.24 15.86 -1.82
C SER A 267 -17.30 17.03 -2.15
N LEU A 268 -16.00 16.77 -2.25
CA LEU A 268 -15.01 17.79 -2.58
C LEU A 268 -15.20 18.34 -4.00
N GLU A 269 -15.74 17.53 -4.91
CA GLU A 269 -16.18 17.96 -6.25
C GLU A 269 -17.29 19.01 -6.16
N LEU A 270 -18.36 18.73 -5.40
CA LEU A 270 -19.45 19.69 -5.14
C LEU A 270 -18.95 20.95 -4.43
N VAL A 271 -17.99 20.83 -3.51
CA VAL A 271 -17.40 21.99 -2.83
C VAL A 271 -16.60 22.85 -3.83
N SER A 272 -15.81 22.22 -4.70
CA SER A 272 -15.01 22.89 -5.74
C SER A 272 -15.91 23.67 -6.71
N GLU A 273 -16.94 23.02 -7.25
CA GLU A 273 -17.91 23.63 -8.18
C GLU A 273 -18.73 24.76 -7.54
N LYS A 274 -19.18 24.58 -6.30
CA LYS A 274 -20.13 25.49 -5.66
C LYS A 274 -19.46 26.70 -5.02
N TYR A 275 -18.32 26.50 -4.35
CA TYR A 275 -17.69 27.52 -3.49
C TYR A 275 -16.33 27.98 -3.98
N TRP A 276 -15.52 27.12 -4.62
CA TRP A 276 -14.16 27.48 -5.03
C TRP A 276 -14.11 28.15 -6.41
N LYS A 277 -14.64 27.50 -7.46
CA LYS A 277 -14.78 28.04 -8.84
C LYS A 277 -13.49 28.58 -9.47
N VAL A 278 -12.32 28.19 -8.99
CA VAL A 278 -11.01 28.61 -9.49
C VAL A 278 -10.18 27.38 -9.84
N ASN A 279 -9.50 27.42 -10.99
CA ASN A 279 -8.58 26.35 -11.42
C ASN A 279 -7.22 26.46 -10.69
N LYS A 280 -7.24 26.27 -9.37
CA LYS A 280 -6.11 26.24 -8.43
C LYS A 280 -6.42 25.23 -7.31
N PRO A 281 -5.41 24.67 -6.62
CA PRO A 281 -5.65 23.84 -5.44
C PRO A 281 -6.55 24.54 -4.43
N MET A 282 -7.57 23.83 -3.92
CA MET A 282 -8.60 24.41 -3.07
C MET A 282 -8.07 24.74 -1.68
N GLU A 283 -8.23 25.98 -1.21
CA GLU A 283 -7.83 26.34 0.16
C GLU A 283 -8.96 26.08 1.15
N LEU A 284 -8.76 25.09 2.03
CA LEU A 284 -9.67 24.78 3.13
C LEU A 284 -9.04 25.12 4.47
N TYR A 285 -9.88 25.45 5.45
CA TYR A 285 -9.49 25.84 6.79
C TYR A 285 -10.18 24.94 7.81
N PHE A 286 -9.54 24.63 8.94
CA PHE A 286 -10.13 23.82 10.01
C PHE A 286 -10.02 24.49 11.38
N ALA A 287 -10.99 24.21 12.25
CA ALA A 287 -10.92 24.50 13.68
C ALA A 287 -11.49 23.31 14.47
N PRO A 288 -11.06 23.07 15.72
CA PRO A 288 -11.73 22.12 16.59
C PRO A 288 -13.22 22.48 16.74
N THR A 289 -14.11 21.50 16.62
CA THR A 289 -15.55 21.73 16.76
C THR A 289 -15.86 22.08 18.22
N LYS A 290 -16.33 23.31 18.45
CA LYS A 290 -16.89 23.71 19.74
C LYS A 290 -18.32 23.16 19.84
N GLU A 291 -18.48 21.92 20.29
CA GLU A 291 -19.80 21.36 20.59
C GLU A 291 -20.50 22.24 21.64
N HIS A 292 -21.72 22.68 21.33
CA HIS A 292 -22.59 23.28 22.34
C HIS A 292 -22.99 22.20 23.35
N LYS A 293 -22.65 22.47 24.62
CA LYS A 293 -23.00 21.67 25.79
C LYS A 293 -24.49 21.74 26.11
#